data_AF-A0AAV0JVB7-F1
#
_entry.id   AF-A0AAV0JVB7-F1
#
_cell.length_a   1.000
_cell.length_b   1.000
_cell.length_c   1.000
_cell.angle_alpha   90.00
_cell.angle_beta   90.00
_cell.angle_gamma   90.00
#
_symmetry.space_group_name_H-M   'P 1'
#
loop_
_entity.id
_entity.type
_entity.pdbx_description
1 polymer ?
#
loop_
_entity_poly.entity_id
_entity_poly.type
_entity_poly.pdbx_seq_one_letter_code
_entity_poly.pdbx_strand_id
1 'polypeptide(L)'
;MGSLLPVAGRKPKYSQLYVFDPQTEVSDRLANFSSADCCLQPEIVSGLMKLFDVTYDLVRSFRRIRTQLSDSASANLRLRIVGARNIDSRQYELPTGNELAGLIPGDFLPDKEERDIIIDHRSEGLKRITSLNPKFDSLHFPVLFPYGEDGFHVNIPYCFHQNQPADWIEIPEQLLISATEAPIQTMASEIYTDFAARFHSAAYLTERSIITPTNRNVTEINSHMLALVPGQVRTYFSSDTLHTDAVDPSWLEAEYPTEFLNGLSFNGCPEHQIDLKVFTPIMLLRNLNPEIGLCNGTRLMVVYLGHYVIKGVIMGGTFNGKTVAIPRIVLNINDRRWPFVLKRRQFPVRLCYAMTINKSQGQTLISVGVYLPKPVFSHGQLYVAVSRVRSANGLRFLIVNEDDIPANYTRNIVYEEAFADLQLSGDFDLNFP
;
A
#
# COMPACT_ATOMS: atom_id res chain seq x y z
N MET A 1 20.59 8.82 -1.78
CA MET A 1 21.82 9.16 -2.53
C MET A 1 22.97 9.32 -1.54
N GLY A 2 24.14 8.75 -1.84
CA GLY A 2 25.37 8.92 -1.04
C GLY A 2 26.42 9.75 -1.78
N SER A 3 27.64 9.83 -1.27
CA SER A 3 28.78 10.47 -1.94
C SER A 3 29.09 9.87 -3.33
N LEU A 4 29.75 10.64 -4.19
CA LEU A 4 30.17 10.19 -5.53
C LEU A 4 31.21 9.05 -5.47
N LEU A 5 32.12 9.10 -4.50
CA LEU A 5 33.12 8.06 -4.25
C LEU A 5 32.87 7.34 -2.92
N PRO A 6 33.18 6.04 -2.81
CA PRO A 6 33.11 5.33 -1.54
C PRO A 6 34.18 5.83 -0.57
N VAL A 7 33.92 5.64 0.72
CA VAL A 7 34.92 5.86 1.79
C VAL A 7 36.07 4.88 1.58
N ALA A 8 37.31 5.33 1.81
CA ALA A 8 38.51 4.51 1.66
C ALA A 8 38.37 3.15 2.37
N GLY A 9 38.60 2.06 1.64
CA GLY A 9 38.49 0.68 2.15
C GLY A 9 37.08 0.08 2.15
N ARG A 10 36.03 0.82 1.75
CA ARG A 10 34.66 0.29 1.58
C ARG A 10 34.35 0.01 0.11
N LYS A 11 33.57 -1.05 -0.13
CA LYS A 11 33.07 -1.38 -1.48
C LYS A 11 32.07 -0.32 -1.96
N PRO A 12 32.05 0.01 -3.27
CA PRO A 12 31.10 0.95 -3.85
C PRO A 12 29.66 0.42 -3.77
N LYS A 13 28.71 1.32 -3.49
CA LYS A 13 27.27 1.01 -3.45
C LYS A 13 26.42 2.12 -4.08
N TYR A 14 25.20 1.78 -4.50
CA TYR A 14 24.21 2.72 -5.04
C TYR A 14 24.76 3.50 -6.25
N SER A 15 24.71 4.83 -6.22
CA SER A 15 25.20 5.73 -7.27
C SER A 15 26.73 5.65 -7.48
N GLN A 16 27.50 5.21 -6.48
CA GLN A 16 28.97 5.08 -6.58
C GLN A 16 29.39 4.06 -7.64
N LEU A 17 28.54 3.08 -7.93
CA LEU A 17 28.80 2.04 -8.93
C LEU A 17 28.95 2.62 -10.35
N TYR A 18 28.36 3.79 -10.61
CA TYR A 18 28.52 4.46 -11.91
C TYR A 18 29.85 5.23 -12.04
N VAL A 19 30.57 5.45 -10.93
CA VAL A 19 31.74 6.34 -10.83
C VAL A 19 33.03 5.60 -10.46
N PHE A 20 33.00 4.62 -9.55
CA PHE A 20 34.19 4.11 -8.86
C PHE A 20 35.14 3.25 -9.72
N ASP A 21 34.67 2.37 -10.61
CA ASP A 21 35.50 1.63 -11.60
C ASP A 21 34.63 0.85 -12.63
N PRO A 22 34.82 1.02 -13.95
CA PRO A 22 34.07 0.28 -14.98
C PRO A 22 34.37 -1.22 -15.07
N GLN A 23 35.57 -1.68 -14.68
CA GLN A 23 35.95 -3.10 -14.87
C GLN A 23 35.32 -4.01 -13.81
N THR A 24 35.02 -3.46 -12.63
CA THR A 24 34.45 -4.18 -11.49
C THR A 24 32.95 -3.94 -11.31
N GLU A 25 32.35 -3.02 -12.07
CA GLU A 25 30.96 -2.57 -11.90
C GLU A 25 29.92 -3.72 -11.94
N VAL A 26 30.02 -4.66 -12.88
CA VAL A 26 29.10 -5.80 -12.98
C VAL A 26 29.28 -6.74 -11.78
N SER A 27 30.52 -7.05 -11.43
CA SER A 27 30.85 -7.91 -10.29
C SER A 27 30.41 -7.31 -8.96
N ASP A 28 30.58 -6.01 -8.78
CA ASP A 28 30.13 -5.28 -7.59
C ASP A 28 28.61 -5.17 -7.50
N ARG A 29 27.90 -5.04 -8.63
CA ARG A 29 26.42 -5.11 -8.67
C ARG A 29 25.93 -6.50 -8.28
N LEU A 30 26.51 -7.55 -8.85
CA LEU A 30 26.14 -8.92 -8.50
C LEU A 30 26.41 -9.20 -7.02
N ALA A 31 27.56 -8.79 -6.49
CA ALA A 31 27.91 -8.99 -5.09
C ALA A 31 27.03 -8.19 -4.11
N ASN A 32 26.55 -7.01 -4.50
CA ASN A 32 25.68 -6.19 -3.65
C ASN A 32 24.21 -6.68 -3.60
N PHE A 33 23.75 -7.44 -4.61
CA PHE A 33 22.34 -7.80 -4.77
C PHE A 33 22.05 -9.31 -4.89
N SER A 34 23.07 -10.18 -4.93
CA SER A 34 22.86 -11.63 -4.89
C SER A 34 22.58 -12.10 -3.48
N SER A 35 21.46 -12.81 -3.29
CA SER A 35 21.10 -13.52 -2.05
C SER A 35 21.12 -15.04 -2.29
N ALA A 36 21.07 -15.84 -1.22
CA ALA A 36 21.13 -17.30 -1.30
C ALA A 36 20.04 -17.95 -2.20
N ASP A 37 18.93 -17.24 -2.45
CA ASP A 37 17.76 -17.72 -3.19
C ASP A 37 17.64 -17.16 -4.64
N CYS A 38 18.54 -16.27 -5.09
CA CYS A 38 18.45 -15.65 -6.41
C CYS A 38 19.82 -15.50 -7.08
N CYS A 39 20.05 -16.21 -8.18
CA CYS A 39 21.20 -15.95 -9.05
C CYS A 39 20.82 -14.88 -10.10
N LEU A 40 21.47 -13.72 -10.03
CA LEU A 40 21.34 -12.70 -11.06
C LEU A 40 22.20 -13.10 -12.27
N GLN A 41 21.61 -13.10 -13.46
CA GLN A 41 22.33 -13.39 -14.71
C GLN A 41 23.22 -12.20 -15.12
N PRO A 42 24.55 -12.39 -15.25
CA PRO A 42 25.48 -11.31 -15.61
C PRO A 42 25.15 -10.65 -16.96
N GLU A 43 24.60 -11.41 -17.91
CA GLU A 43 24.27 -10.96 -19.25
C GLU A 43 23.15 -9.90 -19.23
N ILE A 44 22.13 -10.09 -18.38
CA ILE A 44 21.02 -9.14 -18.22
C ILE A 44 21.51 -7.85 -17.58
N VAL A 45 22.34 -7.96 -16.53
CA VAL A 45 22.92 -6.79 -15.85
C VAL A 45 23.78 -5.97 -16.83
N SER A 46 24.63 -6.65 -17.62
CA SER A 46 25.43 -5.99 -18.65
C SER A 46 24.56 -5.35 -19.75
N GLY A 47 23.49 -6.03 -20.18
CA GLY A 47 22.55 -5.51 -21.17
C GLY A 47 21.84 -4.24 -20.69
N LEU A 48 21.34 -4.23 -19.46
CA LEU A 48 20.69 -3.06 -18.85
C LEU A 48 21.67 -1.90 -18.66
N MET A 49 22.92 -2.17 -18.28
CA MET A 49 23.94 -1.12 -18.17
C MET A 49 24.19 -0.43 -19.52
N LYS A 50 24.38 -1.21 -20.59
CA LYS A 50 24.56 -0.65 -21.94
C LYS A 50 23.34 0.16 -22.39
N LEU A 51 22.13 -0.32 -22.06
CA LEU A 51 20.90 0.41 -22.36
C LEU A 51 20.90 1.77 -21.64
N PHE A 52 21.15 1.79 -20.33
CA PHE A 52 21.13 3.03 -19.54
C PHE A 52 22.24 4.01 -19.91
N ASP A 53 23.44 3.54 -20.29
CA ASP A 53 24.50 4.41 -20.80
C ASP A 53 24.05 5.15 -22.09
N VAL A 54 23.18 4.53 -22.88
CA VAL A 54 22.63 5.12 -24.11
C VAL A 54 21.36 5.94 -23.86
N THR A 55 20.43 5.51 -23.02
CA THR A 55 19.10 6.14 -22.94
C THR A 55 18.93 7.10 -21.77
N TYR A 56 19.66 6.89 -20.67
CA TYR A 56 19.37 7.54 -19.40
C TYR A 56 20.36 8.67 -19.13
N ASP A 57 19.92 9.92 -19.33
CA ASP A 57 20.81 11.08 -19.32
C ASP A 57 21.50 11.32 -17.98
N LEU A 58 20.87 10.93 -16.87
CA LEU A 58 21.51 11.04 -15.56
C LEU A 58 22.72 10.09 -15.42
N VAL A 59 22.64 8.88 -15.99
CA VAL A 59 23.78 7.95 -16.00
C VAL A 59 24.93 8.57 -16.80
N ARG A 60 24.65 9.23 -17.92
CA ARG A 60 25.67 9.98 -18.68
C ARG A 60 26.31 11.08 -17.85
N SER A 61 25.55 11.81 -17.01
CA SER A 61 26.11 12.80 -16.09
C SER A 61 27.04 12.17 -15.04
N PHE A 62 26.67 11.01 -14.47
CA PHE A 62 27.59 10.26 -13.59
C PHE A 62 28.85 9.81 -14.33
N ARG A 63 28.74 9.35 -15.59
CA ARG A 63 29.90 8.96 -16.41
C ARG A 63 30.82 10.15 -16.74
N ARG A 64 30.26 11.33 -17.00
CA ARG A 64 31.02 12.58 -17.22
C ARG A 64 31.84 12.96 -16.00
N ILE A 65 31.24 12.90 -14.81
CA ILE A 65 31.95 13.16 -13.55
C ILE A 65 33.11 12.19 -13.37
N ARG A 66 32.91 10.91 -13.65
CA ARG A 66 33.98 9.91 -13.56
C ARG A 66 35.18 10.28 -14.42
N THR A 67 34.96 10.66 -15.68
CA THR A 67 36.04 11.06 -16.58
C THR A 67 36.79 12.26 -16.01
N GLN A 68 36.07 13.28 -15.53
CA GLN A 68 36.69 14.46 -14.93
C GLN A 68 37.44 14.17 -13.60
N LEU A 69 36.94 13.25 -12.77
CA LEU A 69 37.64 12.81 -11.56
C LEU A 69 38.92 12.00 -11.88
N SER A 70 38.93 11.30 -13.02
CA SER A 70 40.10 10.54 -13.47
C SER A 70 41.20 11.47 -14.03
N ASP A 71 40.79 12.56 -14.69
CA ASP A 71 41.70 13.55 -15.28
C ASP A 71 42.18 14.61 -14.25
N SER A 72 41.37 14.91 -13.23
CA SER A 72 41.64 15.93 -12.21
C SER A 72 41.50 15.35 -10.81
N ALA A 73 42.55 14.68 -10.32
CA ALA A 73 42.57 13.93 -9.06
C ALA A 73 42.26 14.74 -7.77
N SER A 74 42.14 16.08 -7.87
CA SER A 74 41.99 16.98 -6.72
C SER A 74 40.85 18.01 -6.83
N ALA A 75 39.93 17.88 -7.80
CA ALA A 75 38.80 18.81 -7.91
C ALA A 75 37.65 18.41 -6.97
N ASN A 76 37.24 19.33 -6.08
CA ASN A 76 35.98 19.20 -5.34
C ASN A 76 34.81 19.40 -6.31
N LEU A 77 34.31 18.29 -6.86
CA LEU A 77 33.18 18.29 -7.80
C LEU A 77 31.86 18.00 -7.07
N ARG A 78 30.81 18.75 -7.41
CA ARG A 78 29.43 18.46 -7.00
C ARG A 78 28.56 18.17 -8.23
N LEU A 79 27.69 17.16 -8.11
CA LEU A 79 26.61 16.90 -9.08
C LEU A 79 25.31 17.51 -8.55
N ARG A 80 24.70 18.41 -9.31
CA ARG A 80 23.35 18.93 -9.03
C ARG A 80 22.37 18.29 -9.99
N ILE A 81 21.42 17.51 -9.48
CA ILE A 81 20.30 16.95 -10.27
C ILE A 81 19.12 17.91 -10.14
N VAL A 82 18.60 18.35 -11.27
CA VAL A 82 17.49 19.31 -11.33
C VAL A 82 16.18 18.59 -10.99
N GLY A 83 15.46 19.12 -10.00
CA GLY A 83 14.27 18.49 -9.43
C GLY A 83 13.04 18.55 -10.33
N ALA A 84 12.79 19.65 -11.03
CA ALA A 84 11.64 19.81 -11.92
C ALA A 84 12.04 20.48 -13.24
N ARG A 85 11.54 19.96 -14.37
CA ARG A 85 11.63 20.64 -15.67
C ARG A 85 10.59 21.77 -15.69
N ASN A 86 11.02 23.03 -15.67
CA ASN A 86 10.13 24.17 -15.87
C ASN A 86 9.61 24.15 -17.31
N ILE A 87 8.30 23.94 -17.50
CA ILE A 87 7.66 23.90 -18.82
C ILE A 87 7.06 25.26 -19.21
N ASP A 88 7.07 26.28 -18.33
CA ASP A 88 6.48 27.59 -18.67
C ASP A 88 7.42 28.81 -18.53
N SER A 89 7.69 29.43 -19.68
CA SER A 89 7.89 30.88 -19.93
C SER A 89 9.10 31.67 -19.37
N ARG A 90 10.20 31.62 -20.14
CA ARG A 90 11.17 32.68 -20.56
C ARG A 90 11.26 34.02 -19.79
N GLN A 91 12.45 34.33 -19.28
CA GLN A 91 13.20 35.54 -19.67
C GLN A 91 14.71 35.42 -19.40
N TYR A 92 15.46 35.44 -20.52
CA TYR A 92 16.92 35.57 -20.68
C TYR A 92 17.82 34.35 -20.34
N GLU A 93 18.19 33.68 -21.43
CA GLU A 93 19.16 32.59 -21.67
C GLU A 93 18.73 31.14 -21.32
N LEU A 94 18.71 30.29 -22.35
CA LEU A 94 18.24 28.89 -22.35
C LEU A 94 19.29 27.94 -21.75
N PRO A 95 18.91 26.99 -20.87
CA PRO A 95 19.49 25.65 -20.92
C PRO A 95 18.73 24.84 -21.98
N THR A 96 19.44 24.39 -23.01
CA THR A 96 18.86 23.60 -24.09
C THR A 96 18.57 22.18 -23.60
N GLY A 97 17.30 21.85 -23.34
CA GLY A 97 16.67 20.53 -23.48
C GLY A 97 17.18 19.28 -22.70
N ASN A 98 18.43 19.21 -22.24
CA ASN A 98 19.07 17.91 -21.94
C ASN A 98 19.86 17.82 -20.62
N GLU A 99 19.75 18.79 -19.70
CA GLU A 99 20.52 18.76 -18.47
C GLU A 99 19.69 18.28 -17.28
N LEU A 100 19.57 16.95 -17.14
CA LEU A 100 19.06 16.31 -15.91
C LEU A 100 19.97 16.56 -14.71
N ALA A 101 21.24 16.88 -14.94
CA ALA A 101 22.18 17.21 -13.90
C ALA A 101 23.33 18.08 -14.41
N GLY A 102 23.73 19.09 -13.63
CA GLY A 102 24.85 19.99 -13.88
C GLY A 102 26.05 19.73 -12.96
N LEU A 103 27.24 20.06 -13.43
CA LEU A 103 28.50 19.81 -12.74
C LEU A 103 29.09 21.14 -12.25
N ILE A 104 29.28 21.28 -10.94
CA ILE A 104 29.67 22.55 -10.31
C ILE A 104 31.07 22.40 -9.68
N PRO A 105 32.07 23.18 -10.13
CA PRO A 105 33.39 23.25 -9.49
C PRO A 105 33.42 24.28 -8.35
N GLY A 106 33.85 23.90 -7.14
CA GLY A 106 34.19 24.82 -6.04
C GLY A 106 33.27 24.80 -4.80
N ASP A 107 33.68 25.55 -3.77
CA ASP A 107 33.01 25.65 -2.47
C ASP A 107 31.90 26.73 -2.49
N PHE A 108 30.78 26.43 -3.14
CA PHE A 108 29.57 27.26 -3.03
C PHE A 108 28.83 26.95 -1.73
N LEU A 109 28.32 28.01 -1.08
CA LEU A 109 27.36 27.88 0.02
C LEU A 109 26.08 27.19 -0.52
N PRO A 110 25.38 26.40 0.31
CA PRO A 110 24.12 25.77 -0.10
C PRO A 110 23.07 26.86 -0.30
N ASP A 111 22.93 27.37 -1.51
CA ASP A 111 21.80 28.23 -1.84
C ASP A 111 20.50 27.45 -1.72
N LYS A 112 19.51 28.13 -1.15
CA LYS A 112 18.16 27.66 -0.86
C LYS A 112 17.43 27.29 -2.15
N GLU A 113 17.48 26.03 -2.54
CA GLU A 113 16.51 25.48 -3.49
C GLU A 113 16.06 24.10 -3.00
N GLU A 114 14.90 24.06 -2.33
CA GLU A 114 14.35 22.86 -1.67
C GLU A 114 14.02 21.69 -2.63
N ARG A 115 14.11 21.90 -3.95
CA ARG A 115 13.69 20.91 -4.95
C ARG A 115 14.83 20.13 -5.61
N ASP A 116 16.08 20.56 -5.48
CA ASP A 116 17.22 19.95 -6.20
C ASP A 116 18.03 18.96 -5.35
N ILE A 117 18.63 17.96 -6.01
CA ILE A 117 19.44 16.93 -5.33
C ILE A 117 20.93 17.22 -5.58
N ILE A 118 21.66 17.55 -4.51
CA ILE A 118 23.09 17.83 -4.56
C ILE A 118 23.90 16.63 -4.04
N ILE A 119 24.81 16.12 -4.85
CA ILE A 119 25.71 15.01 -4.52
C ILE A 119 27.16 15.52 -4.45
N ASP A 120 27.77 15.35 -3.27
CA ASP A 120 29.11 15.82 -2.96
C ASP A 120 30.20 14.77 -3.27
N HIS A 121 31.42 15.24 -3.56
CA HIS A 121 32.61 14.42 -3.80
C HIS A 121 32.90 13.46 -2.64
N ARG A 122 32.93 13.96 -1.40
CA ARG A 122 33.05 13.19 -0.16
C ARG A 122 32.12 13.79 0.90
N SER A 123 31.13 13.03 1.34
CA SER A 123 30.24 13.41 2.44
C SER A 123 30.03 12.23 3.38
N GLU A 124 29.86 12.50 4.68
CA GLU A 124 29.72 11.47 5.72
C GLU A 124 28.27 10.99 5.93
N GLY A 125 27.43 10.95 4.87
CA GLY A 125 26.05 10.51 5.05
C GLY A 125 25.26 10.22 3.77
N LEU A 126 24.25 9.36 3.90
CA LEU A 126 23.22 9.15 2.88
C LEU A 126 22.18 10.26 2.98
N LYS A 127 21.96 11.01 1.89
CA LYS A 127 20.83 11.93 1.74
C LYS A 127 19.58 11.14 1.32
N ARG A 128 18.48 11.26 2.07
CA ARG A 128 17.18 10.69 1.72
C ARG A 128 16.47 11.63 0.75
N ILE A 129 15.99 11.10 -0.36
CA ILE A 129 15.14 11.84 -1.30
C ILE A 129 13.69 11.60 -0.88
N THR A 130 12.90 12.66 -0.80
CA THR A 130 11.47 12.57 -0.50
C THR A 130 10.73 11.90 -1.66
N SER A 131 9.68 11.14 -1.37
CA SER A 131 8.83 10.56 -2.42
C SER A 131 8.03 11.61 -3.20
N LEU A 132 8.05 12.87 -2.75
CA LEU A 132 7.41 14.01 -3.39
C LEU A 132 8.34 14.72 -4.39
N ASN A 133 9.61 14.33 -4.48
CA ASN A 133 10.53 14.90 -5.45
C ASN A 133 10.24 14.33 -6.84
N PRO A 134 10.15 15.14 -7.91
CA PRO A 134 9.82 14.62 -9.24
C PRO A 134 10.85 13.64 -9.81
N LYS A 135 12.11 13.68 -9.34
CA LYS A 135 13.14 12.70 -9.70
C LYS A 135 13.12 11.44 -8.84
N PHE A 136 12.26 11.34 -7.83
CA PHE A 136 12.21 10.16 -6.95
C PHE A 136 11.95 8.89 -7.75
N ASP A 137 10.91 8.87 -8.58
CA ASP A 137 10.49 7.67 -9.30
C ASP A 137 11.52 7.23 -10.34
N SER A 138 12.11 8.16 -11.09
CA SER A 138 13.13 7.80 -12.08
C SER A 138 14.45 7.38 -11.47
N LEU A 139 14.80 7.88 -10.28
CA LEU A 139 15.98 7.44 -9.52
C LEU A 139 15.78 6.09 -8.84
N HIS A 140 14.55 5.80 -8.41
CA HIS A 140 14.21 4.60 -7.67
C HIS A 140 13.79 3.43 -8.58
N PHE A 141 13.19 3.72 -9.73
CA PHE A 141 12.74 2.75 -10.73
C PHE A 141 13.31 3.01 -12.14
N PRO A 142 14.64 2.98 -12.35
CA PRO A 142 15.27 3.36 -13.63
C PRO A 142 14.80 2.55 -14.84
N VAL A 143 14.36 1.30 -14.64
CA VAL A 143 13.82 0.44 -15.71
C VAL A 143 12.45 0.93 -16.20
N LEU A 144 11.62 1.48 -15.31
CA LEU A 144 10.30 2.01 -15.66
C LEU A 144 10.38 3.41 -16.29
N PHE A 145 11.46 4.14 -15.99
CA PHE A 145 11.72 5.49 -16.51
C PHE A 145 13.06 5.52 -17.28
N PRO A 146 13.19 4.80 -18.41
CA PRO A 146 14.47 4.57 -19.08
C PRO A 146 15.14 5.84 -19.65
N TYR A 147 14.43 6.97 -19.68
CA TYR A 147 14.93 8.28 -20.10
C TYR A 147 15.13 9.28 -18.94
N GLY A 148 14.89 8.89 -17.68
CA GLY A 148 15.06 9.81 -16.54
C GLY A 148 13.94 10.84 -16.41
N GLU A 149 12.75 10.47 -16.88
CA GLU A 149 11.56 11.30 -16.85
C GLU A 149 11.17 11.70 -15.41
N ASP A 150 10.35 12.74 -15.31
CA ASP A 150 9.82 13.15 -14.01
C ASP A 150 8.67 12.21 -13.66
N GLY A 151 8.66 11.70 -12.44
CA GLY A 151 7.51 11.06 -11.82
C GLY A 151 6.53 12.13 -11.35
N PHE A 152 6.03 11.98 -10.13
CA PHE A 152 5.08 12.93 -9.53
C PHE A 152 5.59 14.39 -9.52
N HIS A 153 4.83 15.34 -10.08
CA HIS A 153 5.00 16.78 -9.87
C HIS A 153 3.65 17.52 -9.88
N VAL A 154 3.60 18.68 -9.24
CA VAL A 154 2.35 19.47 -9.07
C VAL A 154 1.72 19.93 -10.39
N ASN A 155 2.55 20.09 -11.43
CA ASN A 155 2.12 20.48 -12.77
C ASN A 155 1.81 19.30 -13.71
N ILE A 156 1.72 18.06 -13.21
CA ILE A 156 1.34 16.95 -14.08
C ILE A 156 -0.04 17.26 -14.63
N PRO A 157 -0.21 17.33 -15.96
CA PRO A 157 -1.52 17.57 -16.54
C PRO A 157 -2.46 16.45 -16.09
N TYR A 158 -3.47 16.81 -15.31
CA TYR A 158 -4.59 15.93 -15.04
C TYR A 158 -5.23 15.61 -16.40
N CYS A 159 -5.32 14.33 -16.75
CA CYS A 159 -6.08 13.92 -17.93
C CYS A 159 -7.58 14.15 -17.68
N PHE A 160 -8.03 15.38 -17.86
CA PHE A 160 -9.45 15.71 -17.87
C PHE A 160 -10.09 15.11 -19.12
N HIS A 161 -10.98 14.14 -18.94
CA HIS A 161 -12.04 13.94 -19.93
C HIS A 161 -12.98 15.14 -19.75
N GLN A 162 -13.13 15.97 -20.79
CA GLN A 162 -13.66 17.34 -20.72
C GLN A 162 -15.12 17.51 -20.22
N ASN A 163 -15.74 16.52 -19.57
CA ASN A 163 -17.11 16.60 -19.04
C ASN A 163 -17.32 15.85 -17.71
N GLN A 164 -16.28 15.56 -16.91
CA GLN A 164 -16.43 14.87 -15.63
C GLN A 164 -15.94 15.72 -14.45
N PRO A 165 -16.67 15.76 -13.32
CA PRO A 165 -16.13 16.35 -12.09
C PRO A 165 -14.86 15.59 -11.71
N ALA A 166 -13.78 16.29 -11.37
CA ALA A 166 -12.43 15.75 -11.13
C ALA A 166 -12.36 14.56 -10.15
N ASP A 167 -13.39 14.40 -9.32
CA ASP A 167 -13.52 13.31 -8.35
C ASP A 167 -13.99 11.99 -8.96
N TRP A 168 -14.60 11.95 -10.15
CA TRP A 168 -15.12 10.72 -10.73
C TRP A 168 -14.13 10.11 -11.70
N ILE A 169 -13.85 8.81 -11.53
CA ILE A 169 -13.02 8.06 -12.45
C ILE A 169 -13.83 6.97 -13.14
N GLU A 170 -13.59 6.80 -14.42
CA GLU A 170 -14.07 5.67 -15.20
C GLU A 170 -13.17 4.46 -14.97
N ILE A 171 -13.77 3.32 -14.63
CA ILE A 171 -13.06 2.05 -14.56
C ILE A 171 -13.09 1.38 -15.93
N PRO A 172 -11.93 0.96 -16.49
CA PRO A 172 -11.88 0.27 -17.77
C PRO A 172 -12.79 -0.97 -17.82
N GLU A 173 -13.51 -1.16 -18.94
CA GLU A 173 -14.48 -2.25 -19.12
C GLU A 173 -13.90 -3.64 -18.83
N GLN A 174 -12.63 -3.87 -19.20
CA GLN A 174 -11.92 -5.14 -18.94
C GLN A 174 -11.74 -5.50 -17.45
N LEU A 175 -11.88 -4.51 -16.56
CA LEU A 175 -11.81 -4.71 -15.11
C LEU A 175 -13.19 -4.82 -14.47
N LEU A 176 -14.27 -4.53 -15.20
CA LEU A 176 -15.62 -4.51 -14.67
C LEU A 176 -16.28 -5.89 -14.76
N ILE A 177 -16.99 -6.22 -13.69
CA ILE A 177 -17.97 -7.30 -13.66
C ILE A 177 -19.30 -6.69 -14.09
N SER A 178 -19.99 -7.31 -15.04
CA SER A 178 -21.28 -6.83 -15.53
C SER A 178 -22.31 -6.74 -14.38
N ALA A 179 -23.15 -5.71 -14.42
CA ALA A 179 -24.22 -5.51 -13.46
C ALA A 179 -25.19 -6.70 -13.49
N THR A 180 -25.61 -7.18 -12.32
CA THR A 180 -26.48 -8.35 -12.15
C THR A 180 -27.48 -8.11 -11.01
N GLU A 181 -28.59 -8.84 -11.01
CA GLU A 181 -29.61 -8.77 -9.96
C GLU A 181 -29.11 -9.26 -8.59
N ALA A 182 -28.01 -10.04 -8.56
CA ALA A 182 -27.40 -10.58 -7.34
C ALA A 182 -25.90 -10.18 -7.23
N PRO A 183 -25.56 -8.91 -6.93
CA PRO A 183 -24.19 -8.41 -7.01
C PRO A 183 -23.19 -9.18 -6.14
N ILE A 184 -23.57 -9.52 -4.90
CA ILE A 184 -22.68 -10.24 -3.98
C ILE A 184 -22.37 -11.64 -4.48
N GLN A 185 -23.37 -12.35 -5.02
CA GLN A 185 -23.20 -13.69 -5.57
C GLN A 185 -22.27 -13.64 -6.79
N THR A 186 -22.49 -12.69 -7.70
CA THR A 186 -21.66 -12.52 -8.90
C THR A 186 -20.22 -12.18 -8.54
N MET A 187 -20.00 -11.26 -7.60
CA MET A 187 -18.66 -10.95 -7.08
C MET A 187 -17.99 -12.18 -6.44
N ALA A 188 -18.75 -12.93 -5.65
CA ALA A 188 -18.25 -14.15 -5.01
C ALA A 188 -17.81 -15.19 -6.05
N SER A 189 -18.64 -15.45 -7.08
CA SER A 189 -18.29 -16.41 -8.13
C SER A 189 -17.09 -15.99 -8.98
N GLU A 190 -16.91 -14.69 -9.22
CA GLU A 190 -15.77 -14.17 -10.01
C GLU A 190 -14.44 -14.29 -9.25
N ILE A 191 -14.42 -13.98 -7.95
CA ILE A 191 -13.18 -14.00 -7.16
C ILE A 191 -12.87 -15.39 -6.60
N TYR A 192 -13.90 -16.09 -6.15
CA TYR A 192 -13.82 -17.44 -5.63
C TYR A 192 -14.28 -18.46 -6.68
N THR A 193 -13.58 -18.49 -7.82
CA THR A 193 -13.82 -19.48 -8.87
C THR A 193 -13.65 -20.90 -8.36
N ASP A 194 -14.57 -21.79 -8.75
CA ASP A 194 -14.58 -23.20 -8.31
C ASP A 194 -14.59 -23.36 -6.77
N PHE A 195 -15.34 -22.50 -6.08
CA PHE A 195 -15.38 -22.47 -4.61
C PHE A 195 -15.77 -23.82 -4.00
N ALA A 196 -16.76 -24.50 -4.58
CA ALA A 196 -17.28 -25.78 -4.07
C ALA A 196 -16.21 -26.87 -4.00
N ALA A 197 -15.24 -26.89 -4.92
CA ALA A 197 -14.14 -27.85 -4.90
C ALA A 197 -12.92 -27.36 -4.11
N ARG A 198 -12.78 -26.03 -3.91
CA ARG A 198 -11.53 -25.42 -3.41
C ARG A 198 -11.64 -24.76 -2.04
N PHE A 199 -12.82 -24.70 -1.42
CA PHE A 199 -13.04 -24.05 -0.12
C PHE A 199 -12.13 -24.58 1.00
N HIS A 200 -11.64 -25.83 0.91
CA HIS A 200 -10.74 -26.43 1.88
C HIS A 200 -9.24 -26.15 1.62
N SER A 201 -8.90 -25.42 0.55
CA SER A 201 -7.50 -25.15 0.17
C SER A 201 -7.01 -23.83 0.75
N ALA A 202 -6.03 -23.91 1.67
CA ALA A 202 -5.45 -22.72 2.30
C ALA A 202 -4.72 -21.82 1.29
N ALA A 203 -3.95 -22.40 0.37
CA ALA A 203 -3.27 -21.66 -0.69
C ALA A 203 -4.28 -20.88 -1.55
N TYR A 204 -5.37 -21.55 -1.95
CA TYR A 204 -6.47 -20.91 -2.65
C TYR A 204 -7.04 -19.75 -1.83
N LEU A 205 -7.47 -19.94 -0.58
CA LEU A 205 -8.08 -18.83 0.16
C LEU A 205 -7.10 -17.69 0.50
N THR A 206 -5.81 -17.97 0.64
CA THR A 206 -4.79 -16.96 1.00
C THR A 206 -4.59 -15.92 -0.10
N GLU A 207 -4.64 -16.33 -1.36
CA GLU A 207 -4.26 -15.51 -2.50
C GLU A 207 -5.35 -14.53 -2.96
N ARG A 208 -6.56 -14.63 -2.41
CA ARG A 208 -7.74 -13.91 -2.88
C ARG A 208 -8.54 -13.28 -1.74
N SER A 209 -9.21 -12.17 -2.04
CA SER A 209 -10.15 -11.51 -1.13
C SER A 209 -11.08 -10.58 -1.89
N ILE A 210 -12.30 -10.41 -1.38
CA ILE A 210 -13.15 -9.28 -1.77
C ILE A 210 -12.83 -8.11 -0.82
N ILE A 211 -12.78 -6.90 -1.34
CA ILE A 211 -12.57 -5.68 -0.56
C ILE A 211 -13.67 -4.66 -0.84
N THR A 212 -14.09 -3.94 0.19
CA THR A 212 -15.18 -2.97 0.09
C THR A 212 -14.98 -1.82 1.10
N PRO A 213 -15.60 -0.64 0.93
CA PRO A 213 -15.33 0.49 1.82
C PRO A 213 -15.81 0.29 3.26
N THR A 214 -16.94 -0.39 3.49
CA THR A 214 -17.63 -0.43 4.80
C THR A 214 -17.67 -1.82 5.43
N ASN A 215 -17.69 -1.89 6.76
CA ASN A 215 -17.81 -3.17 7.47
C ASN A 215 -19.18 -3.85 7.26
N ARG A 216 -20.25 -3.09 7.01
CA ARG A 216 -21.59 -3.66 6.73
C ARG A 216 -21.54 -4.61 5.54
N ASN A 217 -20.98 -4.15 4.43
CA ASN A 217 -20.85 -4.94 3.20
C ASN A 217 -19.89 -6.12 3.41
N VAL A 218 -18.83 -5.95 4.21
CA VAL A 218 -17.92 -7.05 4.59
C VAL A 218 -18.69 -8.16 5.30
N THR A 219 -19.56 -7.81 6.27
CA THR A 219 -20.36 -8.79 7.00
C THR A 219 -21.31 -9.52 6.05
N GLU A 220 -22.00 -8.80 5.16
CA GLU A 220 -22.94 -9.39 4.20
C GLU A 220 -22.26 -10.38 3.25
N ILE A 221 -21.12 -10.00 2.64
CA ILE A 221 -20.35 -10.88 1.76
C ILE A 221 -19.83 -12.09 2.52
N ASN A 222 -19.30 -11.90 3.74
CA ASN A 222 -18.77 -13.02 4.53
C ASN A 222 -19.88 -13.99 4.94
N SER A 223 -21.07 -13.51 5.30
CA SER A 223 -22.23 -14.35 5.61
C SER A 223 -22.68 -15.15 4.39
N HIS A 224 -22.74 -14.52 3.21
CA HIS A 224 -23.02 -15.21 1.95
C HIS A 224 -22.00 -16.32 1.68
N MET A 225 -20.71 -16.02 1.78
CA MET A 225 -19.64 -17.01 1.58
C MET A 225 -19.69 -18.17 2.60
N LEU A 226 -19.99 -17.89 3.87
CA LEU A 226 -20.15 -18.93 4.89
C LEU A 226 -21.32 -19.87 4.59
N ALA A 227 -22.42 -19.35 4.03
CA ALA A 227 -23.58 -20.15 3.65
C ALA A 227 -23.22 -21.20 2.58
N LEU A 228 -22.32 -20.87 1.66
CA LEU A 228 -21.84 -21.75 0.59
C LEU A 228 -20.92 -22.88 1.07
N VAL A 229 -20.27 -22.73 2.23
CA VAL A 229 -19.36 -23.76 2.76
C VAL A 229 -20.17 -24.96 3.28
N PRO A 230 -19.88 -26.21 2.88
CA PRO A 230 -20.57 -27.38 3.42
C PRO A 230 -20.20 -27.62 4.90
N GLY A 231 -21.09 -28.33 5.62
CA GLY A 231 -20.86 -28.74 6.99
C GLY A 231 -21.64 -27.93 8.04
N GLN A 232 -21.52 -28.36 9.30
CA GLN A 232 -22.30 -27.83 10.40
C GLN A 232 -21.75 -26.46 10.86
N VAL A 233 -22.64 -25.48 10.97
CA VAL A 233 -22.34 -24.19 11.60
C VAL A 233 -22.15 -24.41 13.10
N ARG A 234 -21.10 -23.81 13.65
CA ARG A 234 -20.96 -23.61 15.09
C ARG A 234 -21.06 -22.13 15.42
N THR A 235 -22.04 -21.82 16.27
CA THR A 235 -22.31 -20.46 16.74
C THR A 235 -21.63 -20.23 18.09
N TYR A 236 -21.02 -19.06 18.24
CA TYR A 236 -20.37 -18.61 19.46
C TYR A 236 -20.94 -17.27 19.90
N PHE A 237 -21.69 -17.28 20.99
CA PHE A 237 -22.18 -16.05 21.64
C PHE A 237 -21.11 -15.45 22.55
N SER A 238 -21.05 -14.13 22.63
CA SER A 238 -20.19 -13.42 23.58
C SER A 238 -20.82 -13.40 24.98
N SER A 239 -20.00 -13.07 25.97
CA SER A 239 -20.46 -12.74 27.31
C SER A 239 -20.09 -11.28 27.58
N ASP A 240 -21.11 -10.46 27.76
CA ASP A 240 -21.02 -9.01 27.81
C ASP A 240 -21.35 -8.55 29.23
N THR A 241 -20.47 -7.74 29.81
CA THR A 241 -20.62 -7.21 31.17
C THR A 241 -20.18 -5.76 31.19
N LEU A 242 -20.79 -4.93 32.03
CA LEU A 242 -20.36 -3.54 32.21
C LEU A 242 -19.22 -3.47 33.23
N HIS A 243 -18.22 -2.66 32.93
CA HIS A 243 -17.23 -2.28 33.94
C HIS A 243 -17.76 -1.07 34.70
N THR A 244 -17.85 -1.20 36.02
CA THR A 244 -18.27 -0.13 36.91
C THR A 244 -17.33 -0.11 38.12
N ASP A 245 -16.89 1.08 38.49
CA ASP A 245 -16.22 1.38 39.77
C ASP A 245 -17.23 1.89 40.82
N ALA A 246 -18.53 1.92 40.48
CA ALA A 246 -19.59 2.38 41.36
C ALA A 246 -19.92 1.34 42.44
N VAL A 247 -20.30 1.85 43.62
CA VAL A 247 -20.61 1.05 44.82
C VAL A 247 -21.84 0.15 44.63
N ASP A 248 -22.75 0.53 43.72
CA ASP A 248 -23.92 -0.26 43.35
C ASP A 248 -24.08 -0.32 41.81
N PRO A 249 -23.82 -1.48 41.17
CA PRO A 249 -23.97 -1.66 39.72
C PRO A 249 -25.42 -1.89 39.27
N SER A 250 -26.38 -2.09 40.20
CA SER A 250 -27.74 -2.52 39.88
C SER A 250 -28.53 -1.54 39.01
N TRP A 251 -28.34 -0.23 39.23
CA TRP A 251 -28.96 0.81 38.40
C TRP A 251 -28.54 0.74 36.93
N LEU A 252 -27.25 0.47 36.68
CA LEU A 252 -26.67 0.42 35.34
C LEU A 252 -27.13 -0.84 34.59
N GLU A 253 -27.25 -1.96 35.30
CA GLU A 253 -27.80 -3.21 34.75
C GLU A 253 -29.29 -3.09 34.42
N ALA A 254 -30.05 -2.29 35.19
CA ALA A 254 -31.45 -1.98 34.91
C ALA A 254 -31.61 -1.03 33.71
N GLU A 255 -30.70 -0.07 33.55
CA GLU A 255 -30.74 0.90 32.46
C GLU A 255 -30.24 0.33 31.13
N TYR A 256 -29.30 -0.63 31.18
CA TYR A 256 -28.68 -1.25 30.00
C TYR A 256 -28.80 -2.78 30.04
N PRO A 257 -29.93 -3.35 29.60
CA PRO A 257 -30.16 -4.79 29.60
C PRO A 257 -29.18 -5.53 28.67
N THR A 258 -28.94 -6.82 28.93
CA THR A 258 -27.93 -7.60 28.20
C THR A 258 -28.26 -7.73 26.71
N GLU A 259 -29.55 -7.80 26.35
CA GLU A 259 -30.02 -7.83 24.96
C GLU A 259 -29.61 -6.58 24.19
N PHE A 260 -29.67 -5.42 24.86
CA PHE A 260 -29.21 -4.16 24.28
C PHE A 260 -27.69 -4.20 24.07
N LEU A 261 -26.92 -4.65 25.06
CA LEU A 261 -25.45 -4.77 24.95
C LEU A 261 -25.03 -5.72 23.82
N ASN A 262 -25.74 -6.85 23.68
CA ASN A 262 -25.52 -7.83 22.62
C ASN A 262 -25.76 -7.27 21.22
N GLY A 263 -26.64 -6.27 21.09
CA GLY A 263 -26.92 -5.56 19.83
C GLY A 263 -25.86 -4.53 19.44
N LEU A 264 -24.91 -4.20 20.31
CA LEU A 264 -23.90 -3.19 20.04
C LEU A 264 -22.73 -3.75 19.22
N SER A 265 -22.40 -3.06 18.13
CA SER A 265 -21.24 -3.33 17.27
C SER A 265 -20.17 -2.24 17.44
N PHE A 266 -18.91 -2.66 17.56
CA PHE A 266 -17.78 -1.78 17.83
C PHE A 266 -16.62 -2.05 16.88
N ASN A 267 -15.94 -0.99 16.46
CA ASN A 267 -14.80 -1.10 15.56
C ASN A 267 -13.66 -1.91 16.20
N GLY A 268 -13.20 -2.94 15.48
CA GLY A 268 -12.11 -3.79 15.96
C GLY A 268 -12.49 -4.69 17.14
N CYS A 269 -13.78 -4.85 17.44
CA CYS A 269 -14.29 -5.86 18.36
C CYS A 269 -15.07 -6.92 17.55
N PRO A 270 -15.01 -8.21 17.90
CA PRO A 270 -15.92 -9.20 17.35
C PRO A 270 -17.38 -8.90 17.73
N GLU A 271 -18.28 -9.35 16.86
CA GLU A 271 -19.72 -9.31 17.09
C GLU A 271 -20.13 -10.22 18.25
N HIS A 272 -21.31 -9.97 18.81
CA HIS A 272 -21.89 -10.81 19.86
C HIS A 272 -22.02 -12.26 19.39
N GLN A 273 -22.60 -12.47 18.20
CA GLN A 273 -22.73 -13.77 17.57
C GLN A 273 -21.66 -13.96 16.48
N ILE A 274 -20.92 -15.06 16.55
CA ILE A 274 -20.00 -15.48 15.48
C ILE A 274 -20.38 -16.88 15.02
N ASP A 275 -20.72 -17.00 13.73
CA ASP A 275 -20.97 -18.28 13.07
C ASP A 275 -19.74 -18.70 12.27
N LEU A 276 -19.26 -19.93 12.51
CA LEU A 276 -18.09 -20.49 11.84
C LEU A 276 -18.35 -21.91 11.36
N LYS A 277 -17.67 -22.30 10.29
CA LYS A 277 -17.56 -23.68 9.80
C LYS A 277 -16.08 -24.05 9.69
N VAL A 278 -15.78 -25.35 9.74
CA VAL A 278 -14.44 -25.84 9.44
C VAL A 278 -14.08 -25.47 8.00
N PHE A 279 -12.79 -25.19 7.75
CA PHE A 279 -12.22 -24.70 6.49
C PHE A 279 -12.53 -23.25 6.11
N THR A 280 -13.24 -22.51 6.96
CA THR A 280 -13.45 -21.07 6.73
C THR A 280 -12.19 -20.24 7.05
N PRO A 281 -11.88 -19.19 6.27
CA PRO A 281 -10.85 -18.23 6.60
C PRO A 281 -11.37 -17.25 7.64
N ILE A 282 -10.60 -17.05 8.70
CA ILE A 282 -10.83 -16.06 9.73
C ILE A 282 -9.61 -15.12 9.84
N MET A 283 -9.82 -13.93 10.37
CA MET A 283 -8.79 -12.93 10.62
C MET A 283 -8.78 -12.58 12.11
N LEU A 284 -7.58 -12.52 12.69
CA LEU A 284 -7.38 -12.13 14.07
C LEU A 284 -7.54 -10.60 14.24
N LEU A 285 -8.21 -10.18 15.31
CA LEU A 285 -8.55 -8.77 15.59
C LEU A 285 -7.65 -8.12 16.65
N ARG A 286 -6.76 -8.90 17.26
CA ARG A 286 -5.85 -8.47 18.34
C ARG A 286 -4.50 -9.15 18.21
N ASN A 287 -3.47 -8.48 18.72
CA ASN A 287 -2.18 -9.13 18.94
C ASN A 287 -2.34 -10.05 20.15
N LEU A 288 -2.18 -11.36 19.95
CA LEU A 288 -2.17 -12.34 21.03
C LEU A 288 -0.76 -12.76 21.38
N ASN A 289 0.04 -13.06 20.36
CA ASN A 289 1.45 -13.40 20.50
C ASN A 289 2.17 -13.14 19.16
N PRO A 290 2.79 -11.95 19.00
CA PRO A 290 3.50 -11.58 17.78
C PRO A 290 4.67 -12.50 17.42
N GLU A 291 5.36 -13.06 18.42
CA GLU A 291 6.54 -13.90 18.23
C GLU A 291 6.24 -15.20 17.46
N ILE A 292 4.99 -15.66 17.53
CA ILE A 292 4.52 -16.85 16.82
C ILE A 292 3.59 -16.53 15.64
N GLY A 293 3.48 -15.26 15.26
CA GLY A 293 2.66 -14.80 14.13
C GLY A 293 1.19 -14.50 14.45
N LEU A 294 0.79 -14.48 15.72
CA LEU A 294 -0.58 -14.14 16.14
C LEU A 294 -0.74 -12.62 16.34
N CYS A 295 -0.70 -11.89 15.23
CA CYS A 295 -0.89 -10.45 15.15
C CYS A 295 -2.29 -10.08 14.64
N ASN A 296 -2.73 -8.85 14.92
CA ASN A 296 -3.92 -8.28 14.31
C ASN A 296 -3.78 -8.28 12.78
N GLY A 297 -4.78 -8.80 12.09
CA GLY A 297 -4.76 -8.99 10.63
C GLY A 297 -4.25 -10.36 10.18
N THR A 298 -3.63 -11.17 11.06
CA THR A 298 -3.22 -12.53 10.70
C THR A 298 -4.44 -13.34 10.25
N ARG A 299 -4.37 -13.91 9.05
CA ARG A 299 -5.40 -14.77 8.48
C ARG A 299 -5.11 -16.22 8.87
N LEU A 300 -6.16 -16.96 9.23
CA LEU A 300 -6.11 -18.36 9.65
C LEU A 300 -7.17 -19.15 8.89
N MET A 301 -6.87 -20.35 8.44
CA MET A 301 -7.89 -21.33 8.02
C MET A 301 -8.33 -22.12 9.25
N VAL A 302 -9.63 -22.15 9.54
CA VAL A 302 -10.18 -22.94 10.64
C VAL A 302 -10.03 -24.43 10.33
N VAL A 303 -9.41 -25.18 11.25
CA VAL A 303 -9.27 -26.65 11.14
C VAL A 303 -10.04 -27.39 12.23
N TYR A 304 -10.35 -26.72 13.34
CA TYR A 304 -11.16 -27.30 14.40
C TYR A 304 -11.88 -26.22 15.21
N LEU A 305 -13.16 -26.46 15.47
CA LEU A 305 -14.04 -25.58 16.24
C LEU A 305 -14.39 -26.28 17.55
N GLY A 306 -13.72 -25.91 18.65
CA GLY A 306 -13.97 -26.42 19.99
C GLY A 306 -14.84 -25.50 20.83
N HIS A 307 -15.19 -25.92 22.05
CA HIS A 307 -15.98 -25.09 22.97
C HIS A 307 -15.19 -23.88 23.50
N TYR A 308 -13.93 -24.11 23.90
CA TYR A 308 -13.08 -23.10 24.53
C TYR A 308 -11.99 -22.53 23.61
N VAL A 309 -11.67 -23.24 22.51
CA VAL A 309 -10.60 -22.88 21.59
C VAL A 309 -11.03 -23.13 20.15
N ILE A 310 -10.58 -22.25 19.25
CA ILE A 310 -10.59 -22.46 17.80
C ILE A 310 -9.17 -22.82 17.39
N LYS A 311 -8.96 -23.91 16.67
CA LYS A 311 -7.66 -24.18 16.04
C LYS A 311 -7.70 -23.75 14.59
N GLY A 312 -6.66 -23.05 14.17
CA GLY A 312 -6.49 -22.62 12.79
C GLY A 312 -5.06 -22.77 12.31
N VAL A 313 -4.88 -22.80 11.00
CA VAL A 313 -3.58 -22.81 10.33
C VAL A 313 -3.30 -21.41 9.80
N ILE A 314 -2.16 -20.83 10.13
CA ILE A 314 -1.77 -19.50 9.63
C ILE A 314 -1.65 -19.51 8.11
N MET A 315 -2.28 -18.52 7.47
CA MET A 315 -2.32 -18.33 6.03
C MET A 315 -1.38 -17.19 5.63
N GLY A 316 -0.32 -17.52 4.89
CA GLY A 316 0.66 -16.57 4.36
C GLY A 316 1.69 -16.06 5.39
N GLY A 317 2.63 -15.25 4.91
CA GLY A 317 3.71 -14.67 5.72
C GLY A 317 4.72 -15.70 6.25
N THR A 318 5.59 -15.26 7.16
CA THR A 318 6.71 -16.06 7.71
C THR A 318 6.25 -17.30 8.46
N PHE A 319 5.04 -17.29 9.02
CA PHE A 319 4.49 -18.38 9.84
C PHE A 319 3.47 -19.25 9.08
N ASN A 320 3.44 -19.15 7.75
CA ASN A 320 2.50 -19.91 6.91
C ASN A 320 2.53 -21.42 7.22
N GLY A 321 1.37 -22.05 7.33
CA GLY A 321 1.23 -23.48 7.61
C GLY A 321 1.32 -23.87 9.10
N LYS A 322 1.68 -22.95 10.00
CA LYS A 322 1.73 -23.22 11.44
C LYS A 322 0.32 -23.34 12.02
N THR A 323 0.05 -24.43 12.75
CA THR A 323 -1.20 -24.61 13.50
C THR A 323 -1.14 -23.90 14.84
N VAL A 324 -2.19 -23.15 15.17
CA VAL A 324 -2.31 -22.33 16.38
C VAL A 324 -3.70 -22.51 17.00
N ALA A 325 -3.80 -22.27 18.32
CA ALA A 325 -5.06 -22.27 19.05
C ALA A 325 -5.41 -20.85 19.50
N ILE A 326 -6.64 -20.43 19.27
CA ILE A 326 -7.17 -19.11 19.60
C ILE A 326 -8.18 -19.28 20.73
N PRO A 327 -7.89 -18.74 21.94
CA PRO A 327 -8.85 -18.72 23.04
C PRO A 327 -9.77 -17.51 22.95
N ARG A 328 -10.85 -17.54 23.75
CA ARG A 328 -11.64 -16.32 24.03
C ARG A 328 -10.83 -15.39 24.92
N ILE A 329 -10.89 -14.09 24.62
CA ILE A 329 -10.28 -13.04 25.44
C ILE A 329 -11.35 -12.04 25.89
N VAL A 330 -11.06 -11.27 26.93
CA VAL A 330 -11.91 -10.15 27.34
C VAL A 330 -11.43 -8.89 26.64
N LEU A 331 -12.35 -8.21 25.97
CA LEU A 331 -12.12 -6.95 25.28
C LEU A 331 -12.82 -5.84 26.06
N ASN A 332 -12.04 -4.89 26.57
CA ASN A 332 -12.56 -3.68 27.18
C ASN A 332 -12.81 -2.65 26.06
N ILE A 333 -14.03 -2.16 25.97
CA ILE A 333 -14.48 -1.24 24.93
C ILE A 333 -14.92 0.04 25.62
N ASN A 334 -14.16 1.11 25.38
CA ASN A 334 -14.46 2.45 25.85
C ASN A 334 -14.77 3.32 24.62
N ASP A 335 -16.03 3.36 24.23
CA ASP A 335 -16.50 4.12 23.07
C ASP A 335 -17.21 5.38 23.59
N ARG A 336 -16.77 6.56 23.13
CA ARG A 336 -17.27 7.87 23.59
C ARG A 336 -18.77 8.08 23.38
N ARG A 337 -19.40 7.27 22.52
CA ARG A 337 -20.85 7.29 22.29
C ARG A 337 -21.64 6.73 23.47
N TRP A 338 -20.99 6.00 24.38
CA TRP A 338 -21.63 5.32 25.49
C TRP A 338 -21.06 5.79 26.84
N PRO A 339 -21.90 5.94 27.87
CA PRO A 339 -21.46 6.38 29.20
C PRO A 339 -20.84 5.26 30.04
N PHE A 340 -20.50 4.12 29.45
CA PHE A 340 -20.00 2.94 30.13
C PHE A 340 -18.84 2.29 29.38
N VAL A 341 -18.07 1.47 30.08
CA VAL A 341 -17.05 0.60 29.47
C VAL A 341 -17.61 -0.82 29.38
N LEU A 342 -17.77 -1.32 28.16
CA LEU A 342 -18.24 -2.69 27.92
C LEU A 342 -17.06 -3.67 27.99
N LYS A 343 -17.21 -4.75 28.74
CA LYS A 343 -16.31 -5.92 28.71
C LYS A 343 -16.98 -7.03 27.92
N ARG A 344 -16.46 -7.32 26.72
CA ARG A 344 -16.94 -8.41 25.85
C ARG A 344 -15.96 -9.58 25.87
N ARG A 345 -16.37 -10.74 26.38
CA ARG A 345 -15.59 -11.98 26.33
C ARG A 345 -15.95 -12.80 25.09
N GLN A 346 -15.06 -12.83 24.10
CA GLN A 346 -15.31 -13.48 22.81
C GLN A 346 -13.99 -13.93 22.15
N PHE A 347 -14.07 -14.81 21.15
CA PHE A 347 -12.93 -15.08 20.27
C PHE A 347 -12.57 -13.82 19.49
N PRO A 348 -11.30 -13.38 19.48
CA PRO A 348 -10.90 -12.13 18.82
C PRO A 348 -10.72 -12.35 17.32
N VAL A 349 -11.72 -12.88 16.65
CA VAL A 349 -11.67 -13.29 15.23
C VAL A 349 -12.91 -12.81 14.48
N ARG A 350 -12.80 -12.69 13.16
CA ARG A 350 -13.93 -12.53 12.26
C ARG A 350 -13.72 -13.31 10.96
N LEU A 351 -14.79 -13.61 10.23
CA LEU A 351 -14.70 -14.18 8.89
C LEU A 351 -13.89 -13.26 7.95
N CYS A 352 -13.18 -13.88 7.00
CA CYS A 352 -12.22 -13.18 6.15
C CYS A 352 -12.21 -13.68 4.70
N TYR A 353 -13.38 -13.83 4.09
CA TYR A 353 -13.53 -13.86 2.63
C TYR A 353 -13.56 -12.44 2.04
N ALA A 354 -14.11 -11.51 2.81
CA ALA A 354 -14.10 -10.09 2.54
C ALA A 354 -13.44 -9.32 3.68
N MET A 355 -12.86 -8.17 3.35
CA MET A 355 -12.34 -7.20 4.33
C MET A 355 -12.57 -5.77 3.85
N THR A 356 -12.37 -4.80 4.73
CA THR A 356 -12.44 -3.40 4.28
C THR A 356 -11.18 -3.04 3.51
N ILE A 357 -11.29 -2.09 2.58
CA ILE A 357 -10.12 -1.57 1.85
C ILE A 357 -9.01 -1.15 2.82
N ASN A 358 -9.35 -0.44 3.90
CA ASN A 358 -8.39 0.00 4.91
C ASN A 358 -7.68 -1.18 5.60
N LYS A 359 -8.37 -2.32 5.80
CA LYS A 359 -7.77 -3.53 6.38
C LYS A 359 -6.88 -4.30 5.40
N SER A 360 -7.09 -4.11 4.10
CA SER A 360 -6.23 -4.71 3.06
C SER A 360 -4.90 -3.99 2.89
N GLN A 361 -4.74 -2.78 3.45
CA GLN A 361 -3.51 -2.00 3.35
C GLN A 361 -2.29 -2.79 3.84
N GLY A 362 -1.24 -2.81 3.03
CA GLY A 362 -0.02 -3.56 3.31
C GLY A 362 -0.07 -5.05 2.92
N GLN A 363 -1.22 -5.58 2.49
CA GLN A 363 -1.32 -6.95 1.98
C GLN A 363 -1.18 -6.98 0.46
N THR A 364 -0.49 -7.98 -0.07
CA THR A 364 -0.43 -8.27 -1.50
C THR A 364 -1.21 -9.55 -1.77
N LEU A 365 -2.12 -9.50 -2.73
CA LEU A 365 -3.00 -10.59 -3.14
C LEU A 365 -2.83 -10.86 -4.64
N ILE A 366 -3.17 -12.06 -5.09
CA ILE A 366 -3.15 -12.44 -6.50
C ILE A 366 -4.45 -12.06 -7.18
N SER A 367 -5.59 -12.23 -6.50
CA SER A 367 -6.91 -11.90 -7.03
C SER A 367 -7.73 -11.08 -6.03
N VAL A 368 -8.24 -9.93 -6.44
CA VAL A 368 -8.98 -8.99 -5.61
C VAL A 368 -10.23 -8.53 -6.34
N GLY A 369 -11.38 -8.70 -5.67
CA GLY A 369 -12.63 -8.10 -6.09
C GLY A 369 -12.91 -6.84 -5.30
N VAL A 370 -13.03 -5.69 -5.97
CA VAL A 370 -13.38 -4.42 -5.37
C VAL A 370 -14.90 -4.24 -5.51
N TYR A 371 -15.63 -4.45 -4.41
CA TYR A 371 -17.08 -4.33 -4.39
C TYR A 371 -17.49 -2.95 -3.87
N LEU A 372 -18.08 -2.14 -4.76
CA LEU A 372 -18.48 -0.76 -4.52
C LEU A 372 -19.99 -0.61 -4.70
N PRO A 373 -20.81 -0.98 -3.69
CA PRO A 373 -22.23 -0.64 -3.69
C PRO A 373 -22.46 0.85 -3.46
N LYS A 374 -21.48 1.52 -2.84
CA LYS A 374 -21.36 2.98 -2.77
C LYS A 374 -19.91 3.36 -3.10
N PRO A 375 -19.66 4.57 -3.63
CA PRO A 375 -18.31 5.06 -3.85
C PRO A 375 -17.46 5.04 -2.57
N VAL A 376 -16.13 5.02 -2.74
CA VAL A 376 -15.19 5.24 -1.64
C VAL A 376 -15.43 6.60 -0.98
N PHE A 377 -15.08 6.74 0.29
CA PHE A 377 -15.41 7.94 1.11
C PHE A 377 -14.19 8.62 1.74
N SER A 378 -12.98 8.12 1.49
CA SER A 378 -11.77 8.63 2.13
C SER A 378 -10.60 8.75 1.16
N HIS A 379 -9.69 9.67 1.48
CA HIS A 379 -8.49 9.95 0.71
C HIS A 379 -7.67 8.69 0.41
N GLY A 380 -7.28 8.50 -0.86
CA GLY A 380 -6.40 7.41 -1.27
C GLY A 380 -6.99 6.00 -1.13
N GLN A 381 -8.26 5.87 -0.71
CA GLN A 381 -8.89 4.56 -0.48
C GLN A 381 -8.96 3.75 -1.79
N LEU A 382 -9.29 4.37 -2.91
CA LEU A 382 -9.31 3.69 -4.21
C LEU A 382 -7.91 3.24 -4.65
N TYR A 383 -6.90 4.07 -4.44
CA TYR A 383 -5.49 3.72 -4.67
C TYR A 383 -5.07 2.51 -3.81
N VAL A 384 -5.45 2.48 -2.53
CA VAL A 384 -5.19 1.30 -1.67
C VAL A 384 -5.82 0.06 -2.26
N ALA A 385 -7.06 0.13 -2.76
CA ALA A 385 -7.76 -1.02 -3.35
C ALA A 385 -7.04 -1.55 -4.61
N VAL A 386 -6.71 -0.68 -5.56
CA VAL A 386 -6.06 -1.07 -6.84
C VAL A 386 -4.65 -1.63 -6.61
N SER A 387 -3.91 -1.06 -5.65
CA SER A 387 -2.53 -1.48 -5.34
C SER A 387 -2.41 -2.81 -4.58
N ARG A 388 -3.52 -3.52 -4.30
CA ARG A 388 -3.49 -4.82 -3.62
C ARG A 388 -3.03 -5.97 -4.52
N VAL A 389 -3.09 -5.80 -5.83
CA VAL A 389 -2.67 -6.83 -6.82
C VAL A 389 -1.40 -6.42 -7.55
N ARG A 390 -0.69 -7.41 -8.10
CA ARG A 390 0.50 -7.19 -8.94
C ARG A 390 0.21 -7.17 -10.44
N SER A 391 -0.98 -7.58 -10.86
CA SER A 391 -1.38 -7.66 -12.27
C SER A 391 -2.84 -7.22 -12.41
N ALA A 392 -3.14 -6.50 -13.50
CA ALA A 392 -4.49 -6.07 -13.84
C ALA A 392 -5.46 -7.27 -13.98
N ASN A 393 -4.97 -8.44 -14.42
CA ASN A 393 -5.77 -9.66 -14.53
C ASN A 393 -6.29 -10.16 -13.17
N GLY A 394 -5.59 -9.81 -12.08
CA GLY A 394 -5.99 -10.13 -10.72
C GLY A 394 -7.05 -9.18 -10.16
N LEU A 395 -7.41 -8.11 -10.85
CA LEU A 395 -8.32 -7.08 -10.35
C LEU A 395 -9.68 -7.16 -11.04
N ARG A 396 -10.73 -7.11 -10.25
CA ARG A 396 -12.11 -6.99 -10.73
C ARG A 396 -12.88 -5.97 -9.91
N PHE A 397 -13.70 -5.17 -10.57
CA PHE A 397 -14.59 -4.19 -9.95
C PHE A 397 -16.03 -4.61 -10.19
N LEU A 398 -16.86 -4.54 -9.15
CA LEU A 398 -18.30 -4.55 -9.29
C LEU A 398 -18.84 -3.31 -8.60
N ILE A 399 -19.41 -2.44 -9.41
CA ILE A 399 -19.98 -1.17 -8.98
C ILE A 399 -21.49 -1.30 -9.19
N VAL A 400 -22.26 -1.12 -8.12
CA VAL A 400 -23.73 -1.20 -8.19
C VAL A 400 -24.31 0.20 -8.31
N ASN A 401 -23.71 1.18 -7.61
CA ASN A 401 -24.13 2.58 -7.55
C ASN A 401 -25.65 2.80 -7.30
N GLU A 402 -26.04 4.05 -7.06
CA GLU A 402 -27.45 4.45 -7.02
C GLU A 402 -27.86 4.88 -8.45
N ASP A 403 -29.17 4.89 -8.75
CA ASP A 403 -29.74 4.93 -10.13
C ASP A 403 -29.23 6.07 -11.04
N ASP A 404 -28.62 7.11 -10.48
CA ASP A 404 -28.11 8.29 -11.20
C ASP A 404 -26.61 8.22 -11.58
N ILE A 405 -25.87 7.18 -11.18
CA ILE A 405 -24.43 7.06 -11.47
C ILE A 405 -24.15 5.80 -12.31
N PRO A 406 -23.51 5.91 -13.48
CA PRO A 406 -23.23 4.74 -14.31
C PRO A 406 -22.34 3.72 -13.58
N ALA A 407 -22.60 2.43 -13.82
CA ALA A 407 -21.94 1.30 -13.14
C ALA A 407 -20.45 1.08 -13.51
N ASN A 408 -19.86 1.98 -14.31
CA ASN A 408 -18.44 2.03 -14.62
C ASN A 408 -17.72 3.21 -13.93
N TYR A 409 -18.41 4.04 -13.14
CA TYR A 409 -17.82 5.18 -12.45
C TYR A 409 -17.76 5.02 -10.94
N THR A 410 -16.67 5.47 -10.34
CA THR A 410 -16.54 5.62 -8.89
C THR A 410 -15.82 6.92 -8.55
N ARG A 411 -16.06 7.44 -7.34
CA ARG A 411 -15.28 8.56 -6.83
C ARG A 411 -13.85 8.14 -6.52
N ASN A 412 -12.90 9.04 -6.72
CA ASN A 412 -11.55 9.06 -6.21
C ASN A 412 -11.43 10.29 -5.31
N ILE A 413 -11.32 10.09 -4.00
CA ILE A 413 -11.25 11.21 -3.05
C ILE A 413 -9.79 11.59 -2.84
N VAL A 414 -9.49 12.85 -3.09
CA VAL A 414 -8.17 13.45 -2.92
C VAL A 414 -8.33 14.68 -2.01
N TYR A 415 -7.68 14.71 -0.85
CA TYR A 415 -7.72 15.88 0.04
C TYR A 415 -6.69 16.89 -0.45
N GLU A 416 -7.15 18.02 -0.97
CA GLU A 416 -6.29 19.08 -1.50
C GLU A 416 -5.37 19.67 -0.43
N GLU A 417 -5.78 19.65 0.84
CA GLU A 417 -5.00 20.12 1.98
C GLU A 417 -3.72 19.30 2.19
N ALA A 418 -3.71 18.01 1.77
CA ALA A 418 -2.50 17.20 1.77
C ALA A 418 -1.42 17.74 0.81
N PHE A 419 -1.79 18.67 -0.08
CA PHE A 419 -0.93 19.35 -1.03
C PHE A 419 -0.77 20.85 -0.73
N ALA A 420 -1.43 21.39 0.30
CA ALA A 420 -1.35 22.81 0.64
C ALA A 420 0.06 23.24 1.11
N ASP A 421 0.80 22.35 1.77
CA ASP A 421 2.20 22.57 2.15
C ASP A 421 3.16 22.63 0.93
N LEU A 422 2.66 22.39 -0.29
CA LEU A 422 3.41 22.51 -1.54
C LEU A 422 3.18 23.87 -2.25
N GLN A 423 2.39 24.78 -1.67
CA GLN A 423 2.13 26.10 -2.25
C GLN A 423 3.41 26.95 -2.28
N LEU A 424 3.72 27.39 -3.49
CA LEU A 424 4.85 28.23 -3.86
C LEU A 424 4.81 29.58 -3.12
N SER A 425 5.93 29.96 -2.53
CA SER A 425 6.22 31.35 -2.22
C SER A 425 6.23 32.16 -3.51
N GLY A 426 5.29 33.10 -3.67
CA GLY A 426 5.28 34.06 -4.76
C GLY A 426 3.94 34.77 -4.91
N ASP A 427 3.67 35.73 -4.01
CA ASP A 427 2.72 36.81 -4.26
C ASP A 427 3.10 37.53 -5.56
N PHE A 428 2.16 37.81 -6.47
CA PHE A 428 2.14 39.08 -7.21
C PHE A 428 0.72 39.43 -7.68
N ASP A 429 0.32 40.64 -7.30
CA ASP A 429 -0.95 41.31 -7.57
C ASP A 429 -1.39 41.29 -9.04
N LEU A 430 -2.66 40.95 -9.24
CA LEU A 430 -3.40 41.23 -10.47
C LEU A 430 -3.81 42.70 -10.49
N ASN A 431 -3.04 43.55 -11.16
CA ASN A 431 -3.52 44.82 -11.70
C ASN A 431 -2.69 45.20 -12.94
N PHE A 432 -3.30 45.11 -14.12
CA PHE A 432 -2.82 45.78 -15.33
C PHE A 432 -3.97 46.64 -15.90
N PRO A 433 -3.71 47.91 -16.27
CA PRO A 433 -4.47 48.57 -17.34
C PRO A 433 -4.09 48.01 -18.72
#